data_AF-A0A2W7GR38-F1
#
_entry.id   AF-A0A2W7GR38-F1
#
_cell.length_a   1.000
_cell.length_b   1.000
_cell.length_c   1.000
_cell.angle_alpha   90.00
_cell.angle_beta   90.00
_cell.angle_gamma   90.00
#
_symmetry.space_group_name_H-M   'P 1'
#
loop_
_entity.id
_entity.type
_entity.pdbx_description
1 polymer ?
#
loop_
_entity_poly.entity_id
_entity_poly.type
_entity_poly.pdbx_seq_one_letter_code
_entity_poly.pdbx_strand_id
1 'polypeptide(L)'
;MNTNKKNKVYLFSDEREIILEDGEKIYSVFEIEENGSIFAVLATKEALIFAQRKENELIEIEDEAIIDIMFDVLDQFIEENELVDENGINITSNYFNEEEIKN
;
A
#
# COMPACT_ATOMS: atom_id res chain seq x y z
N MET A 1 -5.63 28.51 7.72
CA MET A 1 -4.89 27.63 6.80
C MET A 1 -4.04 26.70 7.66
N ASN A 2 -4.58 25.56 8.08
CA ASN A 2 -3.74 24.52 8.66
C ASN A 2 -3.12 23.77 7.48
N THR A 3 -1.83 23.99 7.24
CA THR A 3 -1.03 23.06 6.46
C THR A 3 -0.93 21.80 7.31
N ASN A 4 -1.90 20.87 7.19
CA ASN A 4 -1.76 19.54 7.74
C ASN A 4 -0.52 18.93 7.08
N LYS A 5 0.56 18.84 7.86
CA LYS A 5 1.80 18.24 7.42
C LYS A 5 1.55 16.74 7.39
N LYS A 6 1.49 16.15 6.19
CA LYS A 6 1.35 14.71 6.02
C LYS A 6 2.52 13.98 6.70
N ASN A 7 2.24 12.80 7.26
CA ASN A 7 3.28 11.93 7.79
C ASN A 7 4.06 11.31 6.62
N LYS A 8 5.39 11.25 6.71
CA LYS A 8 6.20 10.62 5.66
C LYS A 8 6.34 9.13 5.91
N VAL A 9 5.98 8.34 4.92
CA VAL A 9 6.10 6.89 4.93
C VAL A 9 7.19 6.50 3.93
N TYR A 10 8.35 6.10 4.43
CA TYR A 10 9.48 5.64 3.61
C TYR A 10 9.21 4.21 3.14
N LEU A 11 8.68 4.09 1.93
CA LEU A 11 8.14 2.82 1.43
C LEU A 11 9.23 1.78 1.21
N PHE A 12 10.33 2.17 0.54
CA PHE A 12 11.45 1.29 0.24
C PHE A 12 12.48 1.28 1.37
N SER A 13 12.05 0.85 2.55
CA SER A 13 12.89 0.74 3.75
C SER A 13 12.92 -0.68 4.28
N ASP A 14 14.03 -1.05 4.93
CA ASP A 14 14.22 -2.38 5.53
C ASP A 14 13.12 -2.74 6.55
N GLU A 15 12.51 -1.73 7.20
CA GLU A 15 11.42 -1.92 8.17
C GLU A 15 10.12 -2.41 7.54
N ARG A 16 9.94 -2.18 6.24
CA ARG A 16 8.73 -2.53 5.47
C ARG A 16 8.99 -3.62 4.45
N GLU A 17 10.25 -3.98 4.26
CA GLU A 17 10.68 -4.98 3.29
C GLU A 17 10.21 -6.39 3.70
N ILE A 18 9.59 -7.07 2.75
CA ILE A 18 9.24 -8.48 2.81
C ILE A 18 10.00 -9.14 1.66
N ILE A 19 10.81 -10.14 2.01
CA ILE A 19 11.59 -10.92 1.05
C ILE A 19 10.80 -12.18 0.73
N LEU A 20 10.41 -12.35 -0.53
CA LEU A 20 9.76 -13.53 -1.05
C LEU A 20 10.75 -14.70 -1.20
N GLU A 21 10.24 -15.92 -1.35
CA GLU A 21 11.07 -17.13 -1.40
C GLU A 21 12.07 -17.15 -2.59
N ASP A 22 11.72 -16.47 -3.67
CA ASP A 22 12.56 -16.29 -4.86
C ASP A 22 13.58 -15.15 -4.74
N GLY A 23 13.57 -14.43 -3.62
CA GLY A 23 14.42 -13.27 -3.35
C GLY A 23 13.85 -11.95 -3.88
N GLU A 24 12.63 -11.93 -4.42
CA GLU A 24 11.94 -10.70 -4.76
C GLU A 24 11.58 -9.90 -3.50
N LYS A 25 11.53 -8.57 -3.66
CA LYS A 25 11.27 -7.63 -2.57
C LYS A 25 9.94 -6.95 -2.80
N ILE A 26 9.05 -7.08 -1.83
CA ILE A 26 7.80 -6.34 -1.74
C ILE A 26 7.80 -5.53 -0.45
N TYR A 27 7.07 -4.42 -0.41
CA TYR A 27 7.11 -3.48 0.71
C TYR A 27 5.71 -3.26 1.28
N SER A 28 5.55 -3.36 2.59
CA SER A 28 4.28 -3.10 3.26
C SER A 28 3.98 -1.60 3.30
N VAL A 29 2.88 -1.18 2.66
CA VAL A 29 2.37 0.21 2.70
C VAL A 29 1.62 0.41 4.01
N PHE A 30 0.63 -0.44 4.28
CA PHE A 30 -0.06 -0.52 5.55
C PHE A 30 -0.74 -1.88 5.72
N GLU A 31 -1.09 -2.21 6.96
CA GLU A 31 -1.90 -3.37 7.32
C GLU A 31 -3.07 -2.91 8.19
N ILE A 32 -4.25 -3.49 7.97
CA ILE A 32 -5.45 -3.29 8.79
C ILE A 32 -5.95 -4.64 9.27
N GLU A 33 -6.50 -4.68 10.48
CA GLU A 33 -7.17 -5.86 11.02
C GLU A 33 -8.68 -5.59 11.07
N GLU A 34 -9.44 -6.35 10.29
CA GLU A 34 -10.90 -6.23 10.18
C GLU A 34 -11.53 -7.61 10.34
N ASN A 35 -12.44 -7.74 11.31
CA ASN A 35 -13.16 -8.98 11.61
C ASN A 35 -12.26 -10.22 11.80
N GLY A 36 -11.09 -10.04 12.42
CA GLY A 36 -10.11 -11.10 12.67
C GLY A 36 -9.32 -11.54 11.41
N SER A 37 -9.47 -10.80 10.31
CA SER A 37 -8.65 -10.93 9.10
C SER A 37 -7.69 -9.75 9.00
N ILE A 38 -6.45 -10.01 8.60
CA ILE A 38 -5.49 -8.94 8.33
C ILE A 38 -5.47 -8.71 6.82
N PHE A 39 -5.70 -7.47 6.41
CA PHE A 39 -5.55 -7.02 5.03
C PHE A 39 -4.33 -6.13 4.94
N ALA A 40 -3.58 -6.26 3.86
CA ALA A 40 -2.36 -5.54 3.62
C ALA A 40 -2.39 -4.91 2.23
N VAL A 41 -1.91 -3.68 2.15
CA VAL A 41 -1.52 -3.09 0.87
C VAL A 41 0.00 -3.18 0.80
N LEU A 42 0.47 -3.88 -0.22
CA LEU A 42 1.87 -4.08 -0.51
C LEU A 42 2.23 -3.30 -1.77
N ALA A 43 3.50 -3.00 -1.94
CA ALA A 43 4.01 -2.31 -3.12
C ALA A 43 5.28 -2.97 -3.63
N THR A 44 5.37 -3.07 -4.95
CA THR A 44 6.65 -3.23 -5.66
C THR A 44 7.09 -1.86 -6.16
N LYS A 45 8.19 -1.80 -6.92
CA LYS A 45 8.56 -0.57 -7.63
C LYS A 45 7.61 -0.23 -8.79
N GLU A 46 6.71 -1.14 -9.15
CA GLU A 46 5.89 -1.06 -10.36
C GLU A 46 4.38 -0.98 -10.06
N ALA A 47 3.91 -1.65 -9.01
CA ALA A 47 2.48 -1.77 -8.74
C ALA A 47 2.17 -1.90 -7.23
N LEU A 48 0.90 -1.64 -6.89
CA LEU A 48 0.31 -2.00 -5.61
C LEU A 48 -0.29 -3.41 -5.70
N ILE A 49 -0.23 -4.13 -4.59
CA ILE A 49 -0.78 -5.48 -4.44
C ILE A 49 -1.66 -5.48 -3.20
N PHE A 50 -2.91 -5.88 -3.37
CA PHE A 50 -3.83 -6.08 -2.24
C PHE A 50 -3.73 -7.53 -1.80
N ALA A 51 -3.41 -7.74 -0.53
CA ALA A 51 -3.24 -9.07 0.03
C ALA A 51 -4.04 -9.22 1.32
N GLN A 52 -4.49 -10.44 1.58
CA GLN A 52 -5.07 -10.84 2.85
C GLN A 52 -4.14 -11.87 3.49
N ARG A 53 -3.83 -11.70 4.77
CA ARG A 53 -3.16 -12.75 5.54
C ARG A 53 -4.20 -13.75 6.01
N LYS A 54 -4.04 -15.01 5.61
CA LYS A 54 -4.77 -16.15 6.16
C LYS A 54 -3.77 -17.09 6.81
N GLU A 55 -3.94 -17.31 8.11
CA GLU A 55 -3.00 -18.09 8.92
C GLU A 55 -1.57 -17.52 8.83
N ASN A 56 -0.66 -18.22 8.15
CA ASN A 56 0.74 -17.82 7.95
C ASN A 56 1.07 -17.44 6.49
N GLU A 57 0.06 -17.30 5.63
CA GLU A 57 0.25 -17.01 4.20
C GLU A 57 -0.33 -15.63 3.85
N LEU A 58 0.36 -14.91 2.96
CA LEU A 58 -0.17 -13.74 2.28
C LEU A 58 -0.77 -14.21 0.95
N ILE A 59 -2.05 -13.96 0.76
CA ILE A 59 -2.79 -14.34 -0.43
C ILE A 59 -3.25 -13.07 -1.12
N GLU A 60 -2.95 -12.92 -2.41
CA GLU A 60 -3.45 -11.82 -3.21
C GLU A 60 -4.99 -11.85 -3.28
N ILE A 61 -5.60 -10.67 -3.15
CA ILE A 61 -7.05 -10.51 -3.20
C ILE A 61 -7.43 -10.33 -4.67
N GLU A 62 -8.23 -11.26 -5.19
CA GLU A 62 -8.80 -11.20 -6.54
C GLU A 62 -10.27 -10.71 -6.56
N ASP A 63 -10.89 -10.56 -5.39
CA ASP A 63 -12.28 -10.11 -5.27
C ASP A 63 -12.36 -8.58 -5.43
N GLU A 64 -12.91 -8.15 -6.57
CA GLU A 64 -13.07 -6.73 -6.93
C GLU A 64 -13.79 -5.92 -5.84
N ALA A 65 -14.81 -6.48 -5.17
CA ALA A 65 -15.55 -5.73 -4.16
C ALA A 65 -14.69 -5.49 -2.91
N ILE A 66 -13.77 -6.40 -2.58
CA ILE A 66 -12.83 -6.21 -1.49
C ILE A 66 -11.73 -5.23 -1.91
N ILE A 67 -11.27 -5.32 -3.16
CA ILE A 67 -10.28 -4.39 -3.72
C ILE A 67 -10.81 -2.95 -3.68
N ASP A 68 -12.04 -2.71 -4.08
CA ASP A 68 -12.69 -1.38 -4.04
C ASP A 68 -12.68 -0.81 -2.61
N ILE A 69 -13.05 -1.62 -1.61
CA ILE A 69 -13.02 -1.20 -0.20
C ILE A 69 -11.59 -0.89 0.24
N MET A 70 -10.61 -1.70 -0.16
CA MET A 70 -9.21 -1.48 0.18
C MET A 70 -8.64 -0.23 -0.48
N PHE A 71 -9.11 0.13 -1.67
CA PHE A 71 -8.78 1.40 -2.31
C PHE A 71 -9.32 2.59 -1.52
N ASP A 72 -10.57 2.55 -1.05
CA ASP A 72 -11.12 3.62 -0.20
C ASP A 72 -10.28 3.83 1.07
N VAL A 73 -9.84 2.74 1.70
CA VAL A 73 -8.97 2.79 2.90
C VAL A 73 -7.58 3.34 2.55
N LEU A 74 -7.03 2.95 1.41
CA LEU A 74 -5.75 3.43 0.92
C LEU A 74 -5.79 4.93 0.59
N ASP A 75 -6.86 5.42 0.00
CA ASP A 75 -7.08 6.85 -0.27
C ASP A 75 -7.08 7.63 1.06
N GLN A 76 -7.84 7.15 2.05
CA GLN A 76 -7.84 7.75 3.38
C GLN A 76 -6.43 7.74 4.02
N PHE A 77 -5.68 6.64 3.87
CA PHE A 77 -4.31 6.55 4.34
C PHE A 77 -3.44 7.63 3.71
N ILE A 78 -3.57 7.88 2.42
CA ILE A 78 -2.78 8.87 1.68
C ILE A 78 -3.24 10.31 1.93
N GLU A 79 -4.46 10.55 2.38
CA GLU A 79 -4.85 11.89 2.87
C GLU A 79 -4.00 12.32 4.07
N GLU A 80 -3.67 11.38 4.95
CA GLU A 80 -2.88 11.61 6.17
C GLU A 80 -1.38 11.38 5.98
N ASN A 81 -1.00 10.57 4.98
CA ASN A 81 0.36 10.10 4.76
C ASN A 81 0.88 10.44 3.34
N GLU A 82 2.18 10.65 3.23
CA GLU A 82 2.90 10.85 1.99
C GLU A 82 3.87 9.67 1.79
N LEU A 83 3.68 8.90 0.72
CA LEU A 83 4.61 7.82 0.37
C LEU A 83 5.85 8.44 -0.24
N VAL A 84 7.02 8.14 0.33
CA VAL A 84 8.30 8.65 -0.14
C VAL A 84 9.30 7.51 -0.38
N ASP A 85 10.20 7.72 -1.33
CA ASP A 85 11.34 6.84 -1.59
C ASP A 85 12.45 7.00 -0.52
N GLU A 86 13.55 6.27 -0.67
CA GLU A 86 14.72 6.36 0.20
C GLU A 86 15.36 7.77 0.26
N ASN A 87 15.13 8.61 -0.74
CA ASN A 87 15.63 9.99 -0.82
C ASN A 87 14.63 11.01 -0.27
N GLY A 88 13.43 10.57 0.14
CA GLY A 88 12.35 11.44 0.61
C GLY A 88 11.56 12.12 -0.50
N ILE A 89 11.67 11.65 -1.75
CA ILE A 89 10.89 12.08 -2.92
C ILE A 89 9.51 11.44 -2.85
N ASN A 90 8.46 12.22 -3.05
CA ASN A 90 7.09 11.71 -3.10
C ASN A 90 6.91 10.77 -4.31
N ILE A 91 6.45 9.55 -4.03
CA ILE A 91 6.17 8.51 -5.04
C ILE A 91 4.71 8.10 -5.06
N THR A 92 3.83 8.76 -4.29
CA THR A 92 2.40 8.46 -4.25
C THR A 92 1.83 8.46 -5.67
N SER A 93 2.05 9.51 -6.46
CA SER A 93 1.51 9.61 -7.83
C SER A 93 1.93 8.48 -8.78
N ASN A 94 3.01 7.74 -8.48
CA ASN A 94 3.44 6.63 -9.34
C ASN A 94 2.50 5.43 -9.25
N TYR A 95 1.80 5.29 -8.12
CA TYR A 95 0.84 4.21 -7.88
C TYR A 95 -0.59 4.60 -8.19
N PHE A 96 -0.88 5.91 -8.26
CA PHE A 96 -2.20 6.47 -8.54
C PHE A 96 -2.10 7.20 -9.87
N ASN A 97 -2.10 6.45 -10.97
CA ASN A 97 -2.32 7.06 -12.28
C ASN A 97 -3.76 7.62 -12.30
N GLU A 98 -3.88 8.93 -12.07
CA GLU A 98 -5.16 9.66 -12.16
C GLU A 98 -5.82 9.55 -13.56
N GLU A 99 -5.12 9.02 -14.57
CA GLU A 99 -5.63 8.87 -15.94
C GLU A 99 -6.55 7.65 -16.17
N GLU A 100 -6.62 6.65 -15.26
CA GLU A 100 -7.51 5.48 -15.45
C GLU A 100 -8.90 5.62 -14.80
N ILE A 101 -9.16 6.67 -14.00
CA ILE A 101 -10.45 6.86 -13.31
C ILE A 101 -11.50 7.58 -14.19
N LYS A 102 -11.20 7.83 -15.47
CA LYS A 102 -12.18 8.37 -16.44
C LYS A 102 -12.21 7.52 -17.71
N ASN A 103 -13.03 6.47 -17.70
CA ASN A 103 -13.87 6.11 -18.86
C ASN A 103 -15.08 5.28 -18.43
#